data_AF-A0AAD1T9W4-F1
#
_entry.id   AF-A0AAD1T9W4-F1
#
_cell.length_a   1.000
_cell.length_b   1.000
_cell.length_c   1.000
_cell.angle_alpha   90.00
_cell.angle_beta   90.00
_cell.angle_gamma   90.00
#
_symmetry.space_group_name_H-M   'P 1'
#
loop_
_entity.id
_entity.type
_entity.pdbx_description
1 polymer ?
#
loop_
_entity_poly.entity_id
_entity_poly.type
_entity_poly.pdbx_seq_one_letter_code
_entity_poly.pdbx_strand_id
1 'polypeptide(L)'
;MAALLRGSALCRGGRVLTLKSLLIRPVALQQDRLALQISEIHTTPNRQGVSKAASHHWTSERAVSLILLGLLPAAYMYPGAAVDYSLAAALTLHGHWGLGQLVTDYVHGDAKVKLANTGLFALSALTFAGLCYFNYNDVGICKAVAMLWSL
;
A
#
# COMPACT_ATOMS: atom_id res chain seq x y z
N MET A 1 42.21 12.62 12.50
CA MET A 1 42.33 13.87 11.72
C MET A 1 40.94 14.20 11.19
N ALA A 2 40.24 15.29 11.45
CA ALA A 2 40.47 16.50 12.22
C ALA A 2 39.08 16.99 12.71
N ALA A 3 39.01 17.48 13.95
CA ALA A 3 37.85 18.16 14.52
C ALA A 3 37.90 19.64 14.13
N LEU A 4 36.76 20.25 13.79
CA LEU A 4 36.66 21.70 13.59
C LEU A 4 35.77 22.32 14.69
N LEU A 5 36.43 23.16 15.48
CA LEU A 5 35.98 24.02 16.56
C LEU A 5 35.05 25.13 16.01
N ARG A 6 33.90 25.39 16.63
CA ARG A 6 33.65 26.40 17.68
C ARG A 6 34.14 27.81 17.31
N GLY A 7 33.18 28.69 16.96
CA GLY A 7 33.36 30.14 16.87
C GLY A 7 32.31 30.86 17.70
N SER A 8 32.70 31.37 18.86
CA SER A 8 31.90 32.21 19.74
C SER A 8 32.05 33.68 19.32
N ALA A 9 30.96 34.43 19.27
CA ALA A 9 30.99 35.90 19.18
C ALA A 9 30.21 36.49 20.36
N LEU A 10 30.90 37.26 21.20
CA LEU A 10 30.36 38.01 22.33
C LEU A 10 30.99 39.41 22.34
N CYS A 11 30.25 40.37 22.92
CA CYS A 11 30.55 41.79 23.17
C CYS A 11 30.07 42.73 22.04
N ARG A 12 29.45 43.90 22.26
CA ARG A 12 29.16 44.73 23.44
C ARG A 12 28.16 45.82 22.98
N GLY A 13 27.17 46.18 23.78
CA GLY A 13 27.06 47.54 24.33
C GLY A 13 26.04 48.47 23.65
N GLY A 14 25.15 49.07 24.46
CA GLY A 14 24.39 50.28 24.10
C GLY A 14 22.88 50.22 24.39
N ARG A 15 22.48 50.52 25.64
CA ARG A 15 21.11 50.95 25.96
C ARG A 15 21.02 52.47 25.78
N VAL A 16 20.02 52.95 25.05
CA VAL A 16 19.49 54.32 25.22
C VAL A 16 17.97 54.24 25.20
N LEU A 17 17.37 54.65 26.31
CA LEU A 17 15.95 54.92 26.49
C LEU A 17 15.69 56.37 26.10
N THR A 18 14.69 56.64 25.26
CA THR A 18 14.00 57.94 25.26
C THR A 18 12.50 57.76 25.04
N LEU A 19 11.78 58.67 25.69
CA LEU A 19 10.40 58.61 26.15
C LEU A 19 9.45 59.36 25.20
N LYS A 20 8.29 58.75 24.93
CA LYS A 20 6.95 59.32 24.61
C LYS A 20 6.85 60.52 23.65
N SER A 21 6.13 60.32 22.55
CA SER A 21 5.16 61.29 22.06
C SER A 21 3.91 60.56 21.54
N LEU A 22 2.76 60.91 22.12
CA LEU A 22 1.42 60.51 21.70
C LEU A 22 0.96 61.46 20.60
N LEU A 23 0.64 60.97 19.40
CA LEU A 23 -0.15 61.71 18.41
C LEU A 23 -0.87 60.74 17.45
N ILE A 24 -2.11 60.43 17.82
CA ILE A 24 -3.35 60.33 17.03
C ILE A 24 -3.21 60.17 15.50
N ARG A 25 -3.56 58.96 15.01
CA ARG A 25 -4.30 58.52 13.78
C ARG A 25 -4.12 59.30 12.44
N PRO A 26 -3.95 58.56 11.32
CA PRO A 26 -5.14 58.00 10.66
C PRO A 26 -5.02 56.50 10.38
N VAL A 27 -6.19 55.85 10.34
CA VAL A 27 -6.39 54.48 9.90
C VAL A 27 -6.04 54.43 8.42
N ALA A 28 -4.81 54.01 8.11
CA ALA A 28 -4.51 53.47 6.80
C ALA A 28 -5.20 52.11 6.74
N LEU A 29 -6.09 51.95 5.77
CA LEU A 29 -6.69 50.69 5.37
C LEU A 29 -5.55 49.80 4.85
N GLN A 30 -4.81 49.16 5.77
CA GLN A 30 -3.89 48.08 5.44
C GLN A 30 -4.78 46.98 4.91
N GLN A 31 -4.82 46.88 3.59
CA GLN A 31 -5.31 45.73 2.85
C GLN A 31 -4.47 44.54 3.34
N ASP A 32 -4.86 43.97 4.47
CA ASP A 32 -4.32 42.74 5.00
C ASP A 32 -4.77 41.69 4.00
N ARG A 33 -3.97 41.55 2.94
CA ARG A 33 -3.84 40.32 2.20
C ARG A 33 -3.59 39.28 3.27
N LEU A 34 -4.67 38.65 3.74
CA LEU A 34 -4.64 37.24 4.07
C LEU A 34 -4.15 36.56 2.80
N ALA A 35 -2.83 36.61 2.63
CA ALA A 35 -2.09 35.70 1.81
C ALA A 35 -2.58 34.35 2.30
N LEU A 36 -3.43 33.73 1.47
CA LEU A 36 -3.59 32.30 1.49
C LEU A 36 -2.16 31.76 1.50
N GLN A 37 -1.65 31.42 2.68
CA GLN A 37 -0.51 30.53 2.84
C GLN A 37 -1.01 29.18 2.33
N ILE A 38 -1.12 29.09 1.01
CA ILE A 38 -0.97 27.84 0.32
C ILE A 38 0.43 27.42 0.72
N SER A 39 0.52 26.47 1.65
CA SER A 39 1.77 25.76 1.90
C SER A 39 2.23 25.26 0.54
N GLU A 40 3.20 25.94 -0.05
CA GLU A 40 3.79 25.53 -1.31
C GLU A 40 4.47 24.20 -1.02
N ILE A 41 3.80 23.09 -1.35
CA ILE A 41 4.36 21.76 -1.24
C ILE A 41 5.49 21.73 -2.27
N HIS A 42 6.69 22.03 -1.80
CA HIS A 42 7.90 22.02 -2.60
C HIS A 42 8.25 20.54 -2.90
N THR A 43 7.56 19.95 -3.87
CA THR A 43 7.96 18.66 -4.43
C THR A 43 9.15 18.94 -5.33
N THR A 44 10.36 18.56 -4.91
CA THR A 44 11.49 18.51 -5.83
C THR A 44 11.10 17.61 -7.00
N PRO A 45 11.23 18.05 -8.26
CA PRO A 45 10.87 17.21 -9.39
C PRO A 45 11.82 16.01 -9.40
N ASN A 46 11.33 14.86 -8.95
CA ASN A 46 12.06 13.61 -9.08
C ASN A 46 12.16 13.29 -10.57
N ARG A 47 13.37 13.43 -11.14
CA ARG A 47 13.66 13.16 -12.56
C ARG A 47 13.68 11.65 -12.88
N GLN A 48 13.47 10.79 -11.88
CA GLN A 48 13.28 9.35 -12.08
C GLN A 48 11.79 9.09 -12.32
N GLY A 49 11.46 8.48 -13.48
CA GLY A 49 10.07 8.12 -13.80
C GLY A 49 9.45 7.32 -12.67
N VAL A 50 8.36 7.85 -12.09
CA VAL A 50 7.64 7.18 -10.99
C VAL A 50 7.03 5.90 -11.51
N SER A 51 7.53 4.75 -11.04
CA SER A 51 6.95 3.45 -11.36
C SER A 51 5.55 3.33 -10.77
N LYS A 52 4.56 2.99 -11.60
CA LYS A 52 3.17 2.77 -11.18
C LYS A 52 2.93 1.34 -10.63
N ALA A 53 3.98 0.56 -10.40
CA ALA A 53 3.87 -0.85 -10.00
C ALA A 53 2.99 -1.07 -8.77
N ALA A 54 3.15 -0.24 -7.73
CA ALA A 54 2.33 -0.35 -6.51
C ALA A 54 0.84 -0.06 -6.76
N SER A 55 0.52 1.00 -7.51
CA SER A 55 -0.87 1.31 -7.87
C SER A 55 -1.49 0.27 -8.80
N HIS A 56 -0.70 -0.31 -9.72
CA HIS A 56 -1.15 -1.41 -10.56
C HIS A 56 -1.40 -2.67 -9.73
N HIS A 57 -0.51 -2.99 -8.77
CA HIS A 57 -0.70 -4.12 -7.86
C HIS A 57 -2.01 -3.99 -7.07
N TRP A 58 -2.24 -2.83 -6.45
CA TRP A 58 -3.49 -2.55 -5.73
C TRP A 58 -4.73 -2.72 -6.62
N THR A 59 -4.67 -2.22 -7.86
CA THR A 59 -5.76 -2.33 -8.82
C THR A 59 -6.01 -3.80 -9.21
N SER A 60 -4.94 -4.57 -9.44
CA SER A 60 -5.02 -5.99 -9.76
C SER A 60 -5.62 -6.82 -8.63
N GLU A 61 -5.31 -6.51 -7.36
CA GLU A 61 -5.96 -7.17 -6.22
C GLU A 61 -7.47 -6.99 -6.25
N ARG A 62 -7.95 -5.77 -6.54
CA ARG A 62 -9.39 -5.50 -6.65
C ARG A 62 -10.01 -6.24 -7.84
N ALA A 63 -9.32 -6.27 -8.98
CA ALA A 63 -9.78 -7.01 -10.16
C ALA A 63 -9.92 -8.51 -9.86
N VAL A 64 -8.92 -9.14 -9.25
CA VAL A 64 -8.99 -10.57 -8.87
C VAL A 64 -10.07 -10.82 -7.82
N SER A 65 -10.31 -9.87 -6.90
CA SER A 65 -11.42 -9.96 -5.94
C SER A 65 -12.78 -9.96 -6.63
N LEU A 66 -12.99 -9.10 -7.63
CA LEU A 66 -14.21 -9.06 -8.43
C LEU A 66 -14.38 -10.31 -9.29
N ILE A 67 -13.30 -10.82 -9.88
CA ILE A 67 -13.29 -12.08 -10.62
C ILE A 67 -13.72 -13.23 -9.71
N LEU A 68 -13.10 -13.35 -8.53
CA LEU A 68 -13.45 -14.39 -7.57
C LEU A 68 -14.91 -14.26 -7.12
N LEU A 69 -15.39 -13.05 -6.85
CA LEU A 69 -16.79 -12.78 -6.52
C LEU A 69 -17.75 -13.25 -7.62
N GLY A 70 -17.41 -13.05 -8.89
CA GLY A 70 -18.19 -13.51 -10.03
C GLY A 70 -18.08 -15.03 -10.29
N LEU A 71 -16.96 -15.65 -9.95
CA LEU A 71 -16.75 -17.09 -10.11
C LEU A 71 -17.60 -17.92 -9.14
N LEU A 72 -17.92 -17.41 -7.94
CA LEU A 72 -18.77 -18.13 -6.98
C LEU A 72 -20.18 -18.45 -7.53
N PRO A 73 -20.98 -17.48 -8.03
CA PRO A 73 -22.25 -17.82 -8.67
C PRO A 73 -22.06 -18.57 -10.00
N ALA A 74 -20.99 -18.30 -10.75
CA ALA A 74 -20.70 -19.05 -11.98
C ALA A 74 -20.44 -20.54 -11.72
N ALA A 75 -19.77 -20.89 -10.61
CA ALA A 75 -19.53 -22.27 -10.20
C ALA A 75 -20.81 -23.02 -9.85
N TYR A 76 -21.79 -22.32 -9.30
CA TYR A 76 -23.10 -22.89 -9.03
C TYR A 76 -23.93 -23.10 -10.31
N MET A 77 -23.94 -22.10 -11.21
CA MET A 77 -24.79 -22.11 -12.40
C MET A 77 -24.20 -22.93 -13.55
N TYR A 78 -22.87 -22.94 -13.69
CA TYR A 78 -22.15 -23.51 -14.83
C TYR A 78 -20.93 -24.33 -14.35
N PRO A 79 -21.12 -25.40 -13.55
CA PRO A 79 -20.02 -26.21 -13.07
C PRO A 79 -19.29 -26.91 -14.23
N GLY A 80 -17.96 -26.93 -14.17
CA GLY A 80 -17.11 -27.61 -15.16
C GLY A 80 -15.67 -27.14 -15.14
N ALA A 81 -14.82 -27.82 -15.92
CA ALA A 81 -13.36 -27.65 -15.88
C ALA A 81 -12.89 -26.19 -16.02
N ALA A 82 -13.50 -25.40 -16.91
CA ALA A 82 -13.13 -24.00 -17.08
C ALA A 82 -13.33 -23.18 -15.79
N VAL A 83 -14.46 -23.40 -15.10
CA VAL A 83 -14.76 -22.72 -13.84
C VAL A 83 -13.90 -23.28 -12.70
N ASP A 84 -13.65 -24.59 -12.67
CA ASP A 84 -12.77 -25.24 -11.69
C ASP A 84 -11.34 -24.71 -11.73
N TYR A 85 -10.73 -24.61 -12.91
CA TYR A 85 -9.39 -24.05 -13.06
C TYR A 85 -9.35 -22.54 -12.81
N SER A 86 -10.41 -21.81 -13.21
CA SER A 86 -10.53 -20.38 -12.91
C SER A 86 -10.64 -20.13 -11.41
N LEU A 87 -11.41 -20.95 -10.69
CA LEU A 87 -11.51 -20.92 -9.23
C LEU A 87 -10.17 -21.25 -8.58
N ALA A 88 -9.48 -22.31 -9.03
CA ALA A 88 -8.16 -22.66 -8.51
C ALA A 88 -7.16 -21.50 -8.64
N ALA A 89 -7.14 -20.83 -9.80
CA ALA A 89 -6.26 -19.69 -10.05
C ALA A 89 -6.65 -18.46 -9.21
N ALA A 90 -7.92 -18.06 -9.25
CA ALA A 90 -8.40 -16.86 -8.56
C ALA A 90 -8.31 -17.00 -7.05
N LEU A 91 -8.70 -18.15 -6.49
CA LEU A 91 -8.63 -18.41 -5.04
C LEU A 91 -7.19 -18.39 -4.54
N THR A 92 -6.28 -19.08 -5.24
CA THR A 92 -4.86 -19.10 -4.84
C THR A 92 -4.24 -17.71 -4.96
N LEU A 93 -4.46 -17.00 -6.07
CA LEU A 93 -3.84 -15.69 -6.28
C LEU A 93 -4.39 -14.63 -5.31
N HIS A 94 -5.71 -14.61 -5.09
CA HIS A 94 -6.34 -13.74 -4.10
C HIS A 94 -5.79 -14.00 -2.70
N GLY A 95 -5.69 -15.27 -2.31
CA GLY A 95 -5.11 -15.68 -1.04
C GLY A 95 -3.63 -15.29 -0.92
N HIS A 96 -2.82 -15.50 -1.97
CA HIS A 96 -1.40 -15.15 -1.98
C HIS A 96 -1.18 -13.66 -1.72
N TRP A 97 -1.87 -12.78 -2.42
CA TRP A 97 -1.75 -11.34 -2.20
C TRP A 97 -2.33 -10.90 -0.85
N GLY A 98 -3.46 -11.48 -0.42
CA GLY A 98 -4.04 -11.18 0.89
C GLY A 98 -3.12 -11.56 2.06
N LEU A 99 -2.52 -12.75 2.02
CA LEU A 99 -1.51 -13.17 2.99
C LEU A 99 -0.22 -12.35 2.86
N GLY A 100 0.13 -11.90 1.66
CA GLY A 100 1.24 -10.98 1.42
C GLY A 100 1.09 -9.68 2.21
N GLN A 101 -0.12 -9.12 2.28
CA GLN A 101 -0.39 -7.94 3.11
C GLN A 101 -0.18 -8.23 4.60
N LEU A 102 -0.61 -9.39 5.11
CA LEU A 102 -0.34 -9.79 6.50
C LEU A 102 1.16 -9.91 6.79
N VAL A 103 1.94 -10.46 5.84
CA VAL A 103 3.40 -10.55 5.98
C VAL A 103 4.00 -9.14 6.04
N THR A 104 3.58 -8.24 5.16
CA THR A 104 4.04 -6.84 5.13
C THR A 104 3.68 -6.09 6.42
N ASP A 105 2.48 -6.29 6.97
CA ASP A 105 1.99 -5.54 8.12
C ASP A 105 2.58 -6.02 9.45
N TYR A 106 2.84 -7.33 9.59
CA TYR A 106 3.15 -7.93 10.89
C TYR A 106 4.53 -8.58 11.00
N VAL A 107 5.17 -8.96 9.90
CA VAL A 107 6.50 -9.60 9.94
C VAL A 107 7.59 -8.54 9.81
N HIS A 108 8.40 -8.39 10.86
CA HIS A 108 9.44 -7.37 10.92
C HIS A 108 10.84 -7.98 10.89
N GLY A 109 11.75 -7.34 10.15
CA GLY A 109 13.16 -7.70 10.01
C GLY A 109 13.45 -8.47 8.72
N ASP A 110 14.46 -8.02 7.97
CA ASP A 110 14.72 -8.44 6.59
C ASP A 110 14.82 -9.95 6.39
N ALA A 111 15.51 -10.66 7.29
CA ALA A 111 15.64 -12.12 7.22
C ALA A 111 14.30 -12.83 7.39
N LYS A 112 13.48 -12.38 8.35
CA LYS A 112 12.14 -12.93 8.62
C LYS A 112 11.17 -12.63 7.49
N VAL A 113 11.20 -11.41 6.95
CA VAL A 113 10.38 -11.00 5.80
C VAL A 113 10.71 -11.83 4.56
N LYS A 114 12.00 -12.03 4.26
CA LYS A 114 12.42 -12.88 3.14
C LYS A 114 11.95 -14.33 3.32
N LEU A 115 12.18 -14.90 4.50
CA LEU A 115 11.76 -16.27 4.81
C LEU A 115 10.24 -16.44 4.72
N ALA A 116 9.47 -15.51 5.28
CA ALA A 116 8.01 -15.52 5.23
C ALA A 116 7.49 -15.43 3.79
N ASN A 117 8.06 -14.54 2.96
CA ASN A 117 7.69 -14.44 1.55
C ASN A 117 8.05 -15.69 0.76
N THR A 118 9.23 -16.30 0.98
CA THR A 118 9.60 -17.57 0.35
C THR A 118 8.63 -18.68 0.74
N GLY A 119 8.27 -18.78 2.03
CA GLY A 119 7.28 -19.73 2.52
C GLY A 119 5.90 -19.50 1.89
N LEU A 120 5.47 -18.24 1.78
CA LEU A 120 4.21 -17.86 1.15
C LEU A 120 4.17 -18.24 -0.34
N PHE A 121 5.25 -18.02 -1.09
CA PHE A 121 5.39 -18.47 -2.47
C PHE A 121 5.31 -19.99 -2.59
N ALA A 122 6.06 -20.72 -1.76
CA ALA A 122 6.05 -22.18 -1.76
C ALA A 122 4.65 -22.73 -1.44
N LEU A 123 4.00 -22.19 -0.40
CA LEU A 123 2.64 -22.54 -0.02
C LEU A 123 1.67 -22.31 -1.19
N SER A 124 1.71 -21.12 -1.79
CA SER A 124 0.79 -20.77 -2.89
C SER A 124 1.02 -21.62 -4.13
N ALA A 125 2.28 -21.90 -4.48
CA ALA A 125 2.60 -22.77 -5.61
C ALA A 125 2.11 -24.21 -5.38
N LEU A 126 2.34 -24.75 -4.18
CA LEU A 126 1.83 -26.08 -3.81
C LEU A 126 0.31 -26.13 -3.77
N THR A 127 -0.36 -25.11 -3.24
CA THR A 127 -1.82 -25.00 -3.25
C THR A 127 -2.37 -24.97 -4.67
N PHE A 128 -1.83 -24.11 -5.54
CA PHE A 128 -2.29 -24.05 -6.93
C PHE A 128 -2.04 -25.36 -7.68
N ALA A 129 -0.85 -25.95 -7.54
CA ALA A 129 -0.53 -27.23 -8.15
C ALA A 129 -1.45 -28.36 -7.64
N GLY A 130 -1.71 -28.39 -6.33
CA GLY A 130 -2.63 -29.36 -5.71
C GLY A 130 -4.07 -29.21 -6.21
N LEU A 131 -4.58 -27.99 -6.32
CA LEU A 131 -5.91 -27.73 -6.87
C LEU A 131 -5.98 -28.09 -8.37
N CYS A 132 -4.95 -27.76 -9.15
CA CYS A 132 -4.88 -28.15 -10.56
C CYS A 132 -4.79 -29.67 -10.73
N TYR A 133 -4.03 -30.34 -9.87
CA TYR A 133 -3.93 -31.79 -9.83
C TYR A 133 -5.28 -32.42 -9.49
N PHE A 134 -5.98 -31.91 -8.49
CA PHE A 134 -7.32 -32.35 -8.09
C PHE A 134 -8.35 -32.14 -9.21
N ASN A 135 -8.30 -30.99 -9.90
CA ASN A 135 -9.15 -30.73 -11.06
C ASN A 135 -8.85 -31.65 -12.26
N TYR A 136 -7.62 -32.14 -12.38
CA TYR A 136 -7.21 -32.99 -13.51
C TYR A 136 -7.42 -34.49 -13.25
N ASN A 137 -7.08 -34.95 -12.05
CA ASN A 137 -7.00 -36.39 -11.71
C ASN A 137 -8.16 -36.85 -10.83
N ASP A 138 -9.01 -35.93 -10.36
CA ASP A 138 -10.14 -36.22 -9.48
C ASP A 138 -11.40 -35.50 -10.00
N VAL A 139 -12.46 -35.46 -9.20
CA VAL A 139 -13.79 -34.95 -9.59
C VAL A 139 -13.85 -33.44 -9.89
N GLY A 140 -12.85 -32.67 -9.46
CA GLY A 140 -12.81 -31.20 -9.60
C GLY A 140 -13.58 -30.44 -8.52
N ILE A 141 -13.20 -29.17 -8.30
CA ILE A 141 -13.65 -28.36 -7.15
C ILE A 141 -15.18 -28.27 -7.06
N CYS A 142 -15.86 -27.87 -8.13
CA CYS A 142 -17.31 -27.66 -8.14
C CYS A 142 -18.05 -28.96 -7.79
N LYS A 143 -17.66 -30.08 -8.40
CA LYS A 143 -18.31 -31.37 -8.15
C LYS A 143 -17.98 -31.90 -6.75
N ALA A 144 -16.75 -31.71 -6.28
CA ALA A 144 -16.34 -32.07 -4.93
C ALA A 144 -17.19 -31.36 -3.87
N VAL A 145 -17.40 -30.05 -4.01
CA VAL A 145 -18.26 -29.28 -3.10
C VAL A 145 -19.71 -29.78 -3.17
N ALA A 146 -20.24 -30.05 -4.37
CA ALA A 146 -21.59 -30.59 -4.52
C ALA A 146 -21.76 -31.97 -3.86
N MET A 147 -20.77 -32.86 -3.98
CA MET A 147 -20.76 -34.16 -3.32
C MET A 147 -20.67 -34.01 -1.79
N LEU A 148 -19.78 -33.14 -1.32
CA LEU A 148 -19.62 -32.84 0.11
C LEU A 148 -20.92 -32.32 0.73
N TRP A 149 -21.67 -31.48 0.01
CA TRP A 149 -22.94 -30.91 0.47
C TRP A 149 -24.13 -31.87 0.38
N SER A 150 -23.91 -33.07 -0.16
CA SER A 150 -24.91 -34.14 -0.25
C SER A 150 -24.71 -35.26 0.79
N LEU A 151 -23.73 -35.09 1.70
CA LEU A 151 -23.52 -35.93 2.88
C LEU A 151 -24.58 -35.63 3.96
#